data_AF-A0A7S0WQN3-F1
#
_entry.id   AF-A0A7S0WQN3-F1
#
_cell.length_a   1.000
_cell.length_b   1.000
_cell.length_c   1.000
_cell.angle_alpha   90.00
_cell.angle_beta   90.00
_cell.angle_gamma   90.00
#
_symmetry.space_group_name_H-M   'P 1'
#
loop_
_entity.id
_entity.type
_entity.pdbx_description
1 polymer ?
#
loop_
_entity_poly.entity_id
_entity_poly.type
_entity_poly.pdbx_seq_one_letter_code
_entity_poly.pdbx_strand_id
1 'polypeptide(L)'
;DYIAMETGDYVPVQQAEEPAQPHADQEPQQNGAEEHQVPAEQHQNGDAEHDGGVEGTQTGHKRSADEAGLHDNGEEEQPDHKRINRFGDELEALDEAVRQKIEDILRREVLREDELDSKALRELAEFPADKGLQILEQFEGSDLKTVRNKSAYLGGVMTRFRRQQGPRQHADVQHRLDLLFRTKRIKASDLDMRCYESLASLPTAVAVNVVDKFSARELGDVRNMSAFFMSVLRAVDKDAGGMPGHMPPRFGGPP
;
A
#
# COMPACT_ATOMS: atom_id res chain seq x y z
N ASP A 1 81.56 3.63 -3.00
CA ASP A 1 81.29 3.78 -1.55
C ASP A 1 79.81 4.03 -1.33
N TYR A 2 79.24 3.50 -0.25
CA TYR A 2 77.89 3.83 0.21
C TYR A 2 78.01 4.82 1.38
N ILE A 3 77.13 5.81 1.45
CA ILE A 3 77.03 6.75 2.58
C ILE A 3 75.60 6.68 3.16
N ALA A 4 75.50 6.95 4.46
CA ALA A 4 74.30 6.91 5.31
C ALA A 4 73.04 7.49 4.64
N MET A 5 71.85 6.89 4.77
CA MET A 5 71.07 6.66 6.01
C MET A 5 70.78 7.95 6.80
N GLU A 6 69.57 8.48 6.64
CA GLU A 6 68.91 9.27 7.69
C GLU A 6 67.50 8.72 7.91
N THR A 7 67.01 8.82 9.15
CA THR A 7 65.82 8.11 9.64
C THR A 7 64.61 9.03 9.71
N GLY A 8 63.51 8.64 9.06
CA GLY A 8 62.18 9.27 9.22
C GLY A 8 61.26 8.39 10.06
N ASP A 9 60.57 9.01 11.03
CA ASP A 9 59.90 8.31 12.14
C ASP A 9 58.80 7.32 11.73
N TYR A 10 58.89 6.10 12.25
CA TYR A 10 57.83 5.09 12.18
C TYR A 10 56.95 5.19 13.45
N VAL A 11 55.79 5.84 13.33
CA VAL A 11 54.82 5.92 14.42
C VAL A 11 53.95 4.65 14.43
N PRO A 12 54.01 3.79 15.47
CA PRO A 12 53.16 2.61 15.54
C PRO A 12 51.70 3.00 15.81
N VAL A 13 50.80 2.62 14.91
CA VAL A 13 49.35 2.78 15.12
C VAL A 13 48.92 1.86 16.26
N GLN A 14 48.48 2.45 17.37
CA GLN A 14 47.93 1.70 18.49
C GLN A 14 46.62 1.04 18.06
N GLN A 15 46.49 -0.26 18.35
CA GLN A 15 45.23 -0.99 18.15
C GLN A 15 44.23 -0.48 19.19
N ALA A 16 43.17 0.19 18.73
CA ALA A 16 42.05 0.57 19.59
C ALA A 16 41.27 -0.69 19.99
N GLU A 17 41.07 -0.89 21.28
CA GLU A 17 40.44 -2.09 21.84
C GLU A 17 38.93 -2.16 21.52
N GLU A 18 38.42 -3.37 21.25
CA GLU A 18 36.99 -3.60 21.12
C GLU A 18 36.27 -3.37 22.47
N PRO A 19 35.24 -2.50 22.55
CA PRO A 19 34.38 -2.45 23.73
C PRO A 19 33.53 -3.72 23.80
N ALA A 20 33.82 -4.55 24.80
CA ALA A 20 33.24 -5.90 24.95
C ALA A 20 31.71 -5.94 24.98
N GLN A 21 31.15 -7.01 24.39
CA GLN A 21 29.74 -7.34 24.53
C GLN A 21 29.44 -7.86 25.96
N PRO A 22 28.44 -7.32 26.68
CA PRO A 22 27.94 -7.95 27.88
C PRO A 22 27.21 -9.25 27.52
N HIS A 23 27.62 -10.35 28.13
CA HIS A 23 27.00 -11.66 27.93
C HIS A 23 25.59 -11.75 28.53
N ALA A 24 24.82 -12.71 28.03
CA ALA A 24 23.46 -13.02 28.43
C ALA A 24 23.29 -13.28 29.94
N ASP A 25 22.21 -12.74 30.51
CA ASP A 25 21.44 -13.42 31.55
C ASP A 25 20.35 -14.29 30.89
N GLN A 26 20.04 -15.42 31.51
CA GLN A 26 19.05 -16.39 31.02
C GLN A 26 17.89 -16.54 32.00
N GLU A 27 16.68 -16.73 31.45
CA GLU A 27 15.57 -17.45 32.09
C GLU A 27 14.89 -16.75 33.30
N PRO A 28 13.67 -17.17 33.74
CA PRO A 28 12.95 -18.40 33.40
C PRO A 28 11.73 -18.26 32.48
N GLN A 29 11.45 -19.37 31.81
CA GLN A 29 10.15 -19.70 31.22
C GLN A 29 9.05 -19.66 32.29
N GLN A 30 7.84 -19.20 31.93
CA GLN A 30 6.62 -19.54 32.65
C GLN A 30 5.62 -20.19 31.69
N ASN A 31 5.38 -21.48 31.91
CA ASN A 31 4.36 -22.24 31.20
C ASN A 31 2.97 -21.81 31.70
N GLY A 32 2.12 -21.36 30.78
CA GLY A 32 0.74 -20.97 31.04
C GLY A 32 -0.20 -21.64 30.03
N ALA A 33 -0.32 -22.96 30.11
CA ALA A 33 -1.25 -23.71 29.28
C ALA A 33 -2.64 -23.73 29.95
N GLU A 34 -3.59 -23.00 29.37
CA GLU A 34 -5.01 -23.22 29.64
C GLU A 34 -5.66 -23.90 28.43
N GLU A 35 -5.84 -25.22 28.55
CA GLU A 35 -6.78 -25.95 27.72
C GLU A 35 -8.21 -25.49 28.07
N HIS A 36 -9.00 -25.10 27.06
CA HIS A 36 -10.47 -25.07 27.19
C HIS A 36 -11.14 -25.67 25.96
N GLN A 37 -11.18 -27.01 25.97
CA GLN A 37 -12.35 -27.83 25.69
C GLN A 37 -13.32 -27.34 24.61
N VAL A 38 -13.26 -27.99 23.45
CA VAL A 38 -14.41 -28.14 22.56
C VAL A 38 -15.50 -28.99 23.23
N PRO A 39 -16.79 -28.63 23.06
CA PRO A 39 -17.88 -29.58 23.03
C PRO A 39 -18.30 -29.81 21.58
N ALA A 40 -18.19 -31.05 21.10
CA ALA A 40 -18.67 -31.46 19.79
C ALA A 40 -19.85 -32.43 19.94
N GLU A 41 -21.07 -31.92 19.76
CA GLU A 41 -22.34 -32.65 19.73
C GLU A 41 -23.34 -31.81 18.91
N GLN A 42 -24.25 -32.34 18.08
CA GLN A 42 -24.62 -33.73 17.76
C GLN A 42 -24.90 -33.86 16.25
N HIS A 43 -24.70 -35.05 15.68
CA HIS A 43 -25.39 -35.45 14.44
C HIS A 43 -26.87 -35.75 14.75
N GLN A 44 -27.78 -35.38 13.85
CA GLN A 44 -29.03 -36.14 13.66
C GLN A 44 -29.23 -36.40 12.17
N ASN A 45 -29.44 -37.67 11.83
CA ASN A 45 -29.69 -38.13 10.47
C ASN A 45 -31.15 -37.87 10.08
N GLY A 46 -31.43 -37.83 8.78
CA GLY A 46 -32.75 -37.50 8.22
C GLY A 46 -33.02 -38.22 6.91
N ASP A 47 -32.79 -39.53 6.88
CA ASP A 47 -33.07 -40.39 5.74
C ASP A 47 -34.57 -40.41 5.41
N ALA A 48 -34.92 -40.18 4.13
CA ALA A 48 -36.27 -40.40 3.61
C ALA A 48 -36.19 -40.71 2.10
N GLU A 49 -36.35 -41.98 1.74
CA GLU A 49 -36.36 -42.46 0.36
C GLU A 49 -37.69 -42.15 -0.34
N HIS A 50 -37.65 -41.88 -1.65
CA HIS A 50 -38.81 -42.16 -2.50
C HIS A 50 -38.44 -42.60 -3.93
N ASP A 51 -38.44 -43.93 -4.09
CA ASP A 51 -38.72 -44.64 -5.34
C ASP A 51 -40.16 -44.31 -5.82
N GLY A 52 -40.52 -44.30 -7.11
CA GLY A 52 -39.74 -44.53 -8.33
C GLY A 52 -40.65 -44.62 -9.57
N GLY A 53 -40.06 -44.91 -10.75
CA GLY A 53 -40.78 -45.25 -11.99
C GLY A 53 -41.48 -44.10 -12.75
N VAL A 54 -42.01 -44.27 -13.98
CA VAL A 54 -41.97 -45.40 -14.94
C VAL A 54 -41.93 -44.85 -16.40
N GLU A 55 -41.59 -45.70 -17.36
CA GLU A 55 -41.43 -45.59 -18.83
C GLU A 55 -42.39 -44.68 -19.64
N GLY A 56 -41.98 -44.23 -20.85
CA GLY A 56 -42.81 -43.37 -21.73
C GLY A 56 -42.36 -43.13 -23.20
N THR A 57 -42.18 -44.19 -24.00
CA THR A 57 -42.30 -44.27 -25.49
C THR A 57 -41.92 -43.08 -26.43
N GLN A 58 -40.85 -43.30 -27.21
CA GLN A 58 -40.67 -43.19 -28.69
C GLN A 58 -41.46 -42.19 -29.61
N THR A 59 -40.81 -41.90 -30.76
CA THR A 59 -41.31 -41.24 -32.01
C THR A 59 -41.37 -39.70 -32.00
N GLY A 60 -41.14 -38.97 -33.10
CA GLY A 60 -40.55 -39.35 -34.40
C GLY A 60 -40.87 -38.38 -35.57
N HIS A 61 -40.07 -38.45 -36.65
CA HIS A 61 -40.28 -37.90 -38.02
C HIS A 61 -39.87 -36.44 -38.39
N LYS A 62 -38.75 -36.36 -39.12
CA LYS A 62 -38.56 -35.73 -40.47
C LYS A 62 -39.00 -34.27 -40.75
N ARG A 63 -38.05 -33.49 -41.30
CA ARG A 63 -38.12 -32.89 -42.66
C ARG A 63 -36.75 -32.40 -43.18
N SER A 64 -36.67 -32.16 -44.49
CA SER A 64 -35.54 -31.58 -45.27
C SER A 64 -35.24 -30.12 -44.83
N ALA A 65 -34.09 -29.48 -45.09
CA ALA A 65 -33.35 -29.25 -46.34
C ALA A 65 -34.20 -28.58 -47.46
N ASP A 66 -33.72 -27.60 -48.23
CA ASP A 66 -32.39 -26.93 -48.25
C ASP A 66 -32.50 -25.52 -47.57
N GLU A 67 -31.87 -24.38 -47.91
CA GLU A 67 -30.92 -23.95 -48.98
C GLU A 67 -30.14 -22.66 -48.56
N ALA A 68 -29.12 -22.29 -49.34
CA ALA A 68 -28.46 -20.97 -49.54
C ALA A 68 -28.20 -19.99 -48.37
N GLY A 69 -26.93 -19.57 -48.21
CA GLY A 69 -26.57 -18.35 -47.47
C GLY A 69 -25.10 -18.19 -47.09
N LEU A 70 -24.26 -17.62 -47.98
CA LEU A 70 -23.01 -17.00 -47.54
C LEU A 70 -23.34 -15.66 -46.88
N HIS A 71 -22.95 -15.48 -45.62
CA HIS A 71 -22.38 -14.21 -45.16
C HIS A 71 -21.27 -14.53 -44.17
N ASP A 72 -20.03 -14.32 -44.62
CA ASP A 72 -18.86 -14.16 -43.77
C ASP A 72 -19.00 -12.82 -43.03
N ASN A 73 -19.75 -12.84 -41.94
CA ASN A 73 -19.64 -11.82 -40.91
C ASN A 73 -18.62 -12.34 -39.91
N GLY A 74 -17.44 -11.73 -39.90
CA GLY A 74 -16.61 -11.77 -38.71
C GLY A 74 -17.39 -11.15 -37.57
N GLU A 75 -17.90 -11.98 -36.67
CA GLU A 75 -18.37 -11.53 -35.36
C GLU A 75 -17.14 -11.02 -34.62
N GLU A 76 -16.87 -9.71 -34.73
CA GLU A 76 -16.00 -9.00 -33.79
C GLU A 76 -16.57 -9.26 -32.41
N GLU A 77 -15.91 -10.12 -31.63
CA GLU A 77 -16.34 -10.50 -30.28
C GLU A 77 -16.42 -9.24 -29.42
N GLN A 78 -17.64 -8.69 -29.30
CA GLN A 78 -17.94 -7.54 -28.48
C GLN A 78 -17.50 -7.90 -27.05
N PRO A 79 -16.49 -7.20 -26.49
CA PRO A 79 -15.70 -7.78 -25.42
C PRO A 79 -16.55 -8.07 -24.18
N ASP A 80 -16.14 -9.07 -23.39
CA ASP A 80 -16.87 -9.62 -22.24
C ASP A 80 -17.04 -8.63 -21.05
N HIS A 81 -17.77 -7.54 -21.24
CA HIS A 81 -18.22 -6.62 -20.18
C HIS A 81 -18.98 -7.34 -19.05
N LYS A 82 -19.44 -8.58 -19.31
CA LYS A 82 -20.18 -9.44 -18.39
C LYS A 82 -19.34 -10.11 -17.30
N ARG A 83 -18.01 -10.13 -17.44
CA ARG A 83 -17.08 -10.73 -16.44
C ARG A 83 -16.87 -9.82 -15.22
N ILE A 84 -16.73 -8.51 -15.46
CA ILE A 84 -16.36 -7.46 -14.50
C ILE A 84 -17.39 -7.28 -13.33
N ASN A 85 -18.59 -7.86 -13.45
CA ASN A 85 -19.73 -7.76 -12.52
C ASN A 85 -19.49 -8.17 -11.05
N ARG A 86 -18.28 -8.58 -10.64
CA ARG A 86 -17.93 -8.80 -9.22
C ARG A 86 -17.50 -7.54 -8.47
N PHE A 87 -16.97 -6.54 -9.16
CA PHE A 87 -16.37 -5.36 -8.52
C PHE A 87 -17.27 -4.13 -8.46
N GLY A 88 -18.29 -4.04 -9.35
CA GLY A 88 -19.39 -3.05 -9.30
C GLY A 88 -18.99 -1.65 -8.80
N ASP A 89 -19.68 -1.20 -7.76
CA ASP A 89 -19.52 0.09 -7.07
C ASP A 89 -18.06 0.44 -6.72
N GLU A 90 -17.21 -0.54 -6.39
CA GLU A 90 -15.79 -0.29 -6.09
C GLU A 90 -14.93 -0.03 -7.33
N LEU A 91 -15.32 -0.56 -8.49
CA LEU A 91 -14.63 -0.30 -9.75
C LEU A 91 -15.14 0.99 -10.41
N GLU A 92 -16.42 1.34 -10.20
CA GLU A 92 -16.98 2.64 -10.59
C GLU A 92 -16.43 3.80 -9.75
N ALA A 93 -15.95 3.53 -8.53
CA ALA A 93 -15.28 4.53 -7.67
C ALA A 93 -13.83 4.85 -8.09
N LEU A 94 -13.27 4.13 -9.07
CA LEU A 94 -11.93 4.41 -9.62
C LEU A 94 -11.98 5.45 -10.74
N ASP A 95 -10.87 6.16 -10.94
CA ASP A 95 -10.64 6.93 -12.16
C ASP A 95 -10.65 6.02 -13.41
N GLU A 96 -11.19 6.52 -14.51
CA GLU A 96 -11.35 5.79 -15.79
C GLU A 96 -10.05 5.12 -16.26
N ALA A 97 -8.91 5.83 -16.20
CA ALA A 97 -7.63 5.27 -16.63
C ALA A 97 -7.12 4.18 -15.67
N VAL A 98 -7.40 4.32 -14.36
CA VAL A 98 -7.05 3.33 -13.35
C VAL A 98 -7.94 2.08 -13.48
N ARG A 99 -9.23 2.24 -13.78
CA ARG A 99 -10.15 1.13 -14.10
C ARG A 99 -9.69 0.38 -15.35
N GLN A 100 -9.48 1.09 -16.46
CA GLN A 100 -9.05 0.46 -17.72
C GLN A 100 -7.73 -0.31 -17.56
N LYS A 101 -6.80 0.20 -16.74
CA LYS A 101 -5.54 -0.47 -16.40
C LYS A 101 -5.76 -1.78 -15.63
N ILE A 102 -6.74 -1.86 -14.72
CA ILE A 102 -7.10 -3.12 -14.04
C ILE A 102 -7.71 -4.11 -15.05
N GLU A 103 -8.64 -3.66 -15.90
CA GLU A 103 -9.23 -4.49 -16.95
C GLU A 103 -8.17 -5.07 -17.90
N ASP A 104 -7.15 -4.29 -18.28
CA ASP A 104 -6.04 -4.77 -19.11
C ASP A 104 -5.17 -5.81 -18.41
N ILE A 105 -4.95 -5.69 -17.09
CA ILE A 105 -4.21 -6.66 -16.28
C ILE A 105 -5.02 -7.97 -16.15
N LEU A 106 -6.34 -7.88 -15.98
CA LEU A 106 -7.27 -9.03 -15.96
C LEU A 106 -7.34 -9.72 -17.34
N ARG A 107 -7.49 -8.95 -18.42
CA ARG A 107 -7.56 -9.45 -19.82
C ARG A 107 -6.28 -10.17 -20.25
N ARG A 108 -5.14 -9.83 -19.64
CA ARG A 108 -3.83 -10.49 -19.84
C ARG A 108 -3.58 -11.68 -18.91
N GLU A 109 -4.55 -12.08 -18.09
CA GLU A 109 -4.46 -13.15 -17.08
C GLU A 109 -3.28 -13.01 -16.10
N VAL A 110 -2.79 -11.78 -15.90
CA VAL A 110 -1.74 -11.44 -14.91
C VAL A 110 -2.31 -11.47 -13.47
N LEU A 111 -3.62 -11.32 -13.36
CA LEU A 111 -4.43 -11.26 -12.16
C LEU A 111 -5.80 -11.90 -12.46
N ARG A 112 -6.49 -12.45 -11.46
CA ARG A 112 -7.89 -12.90 -11.58
C ARG A 112 -8.86 -12.02 -10.80
N GLU A 113 -10.13 -12.05 -11.21
CA GLU A 113 -11.23 -11.28 -10.61
C GLU A 113 -11.56 -11.68 -9.16
N ASP A 114 -11.07 -12.82 -8.69
CA ASP A 114 -11.21 -13.30 -7.31
C ASP A 114 -9.95 -13.06 -6.45
N GLU A 115 -8.89 -12.47 -7.00
CA GLU A 115 -7.62 -12.24 -6.29
C GLU A 115 -7.48 -10.85 -5.64
N LEU A 116 -8.30 -9.87 -6.04
CA LEU A 116 -8.44 -8.59 -5.34
C LEU A 116 -9.75 -8.53 -4.57
N ASP A 117 -9.74 -7.83 -3.44
CA ASP A 117 -10.94 -7.51 -2.67
C ASP A 117 -11.36 -6.05 -2.81
N SER A 118 -12.65 -5.80 -2.58
CA SER A 118 -13.27 -4.47 -2.52
C SER A 118 -12.51 -3.47 -1.64
N LYS A 119 -11.86 -3.92 -0.57
CA LYS A 119 -11.10 -3.02 0.32
C LYS A 119 -9.83 -2.52 -0.36
N ALA A 120 -9.10 -3.38 -1.06
CA ALA A 120 -7.93 -2.99 -1.84
C ALA A 120 -8.29 -2.04 -3.00
N LEU A 121 -9.41 -2.29 -3.69
CA LEU A 121 -9.91 -1.37 -4.74
C LEU A 121 -10.33 -0.01 -4.15
N ARG A 122 -11.05 0.00 -3.03
CA ARG A 122 -11.45 1.24 -2.33
C ARG A 122 -10.26 2.01 -1.75
N GLU A 123 -9.19 1.34 -1.33
CA GLU A 123 -7.92 1.99 -0.96
C GLU A 123 -7.15 2.55 -2.18
N LEU A 124 -7.29 1.93 -3.36
CA LEU A 124 -6.72 2.42 -4.62
C LEU A 124 -7.46 3.67 -5.13
N ALA A 125 -8.78 3.75 -4.94
CA ALA A 125 -9.60 4.93 -5.23
C ALA A 125 -9.23 6.18 -4.40
N GLU A 126 -8.47 6.03 -3.30
CA GLU A 126 -7.95 7.17 -2.54
C GLU A 126 -6.74 7.85 -3.21
N PHE A 127 -6.24 7.35 -4.35
CA PHE A 127 -5.10 7.91 -5.08
C PHE A 127 -5.53 8.67 -6.34
N PRO A 128 -4.88 9.81 -6.68
CA PRO A 128 -5.05 10.44 -7.99
C PRO A 128 -4.68 9.49 -9.14
N ALA A 129 -5.30 9.68 -10.32
CA ALA A 129 -5.13 8.82 -11.50
C ALA A 129 -3.66 8.46 -11.82
N ASP A 130 -2.79 9.47 -11.95
CA ASP A 130 -1.35 9.31 -12.21
C ASP A 130 -0.65 8.36 -11.21
N LYS A 131 -1.15 8.32 -9.97
CA LYS A 131 -0.59 7.52 -8.88
C LYS A 131 -1.22 6.14 -8.78
N GLY A 132 -2.52 6.01 -9.06
CA GLY A 132 -3.16 4.71 -9.28
C GLY A 132 -2.48 3.93 -10.40
N LEU A 133 -2.18 4.58 -11.53
CA LEU A 133 -1.43 4.00 -12.64
C LEU A 133 -0.02 3.54 -12.22
N GLN A 134 0.76 4.39 -11.56
CA GLN A 134 2.12 4.05 -11.08
C GLN A 134 2.12 2.89 -10.07
N ILE A 135 1.07 2.77 -9.26
CA ILE A 135 0.87 1.65 -8.33
C ILE A 135 0.55 0.35 -9.08
N LEU A 136 -0.32 0.41 -10.09
CA LEU A 136 -0.67 -0.75 -10.93
C LEU A 136 0.50 -1.21 -11.80
N GLU A 137 1.32 -0.30 -12.34
CA GLU A 137 2.55 -0.63 -13.05
C GLU A 137 3.57 -1.36 -12.15
N GLN A 138 3.79 -0.86 -10.93
CA GLN A 138 4.65 -1.54 -9.96
C GLN A 138 4.08 -2.92 -9.55
N PHE A 139 2.76 -3.04 -9.47
CA PHE A 139 2.07 -4.27 -9.12
C PHE A 139 2.15 -5.33 -10.24
N GLU A 140 1.84 -4.99 -11.49
CA GLU A 140 1.94 -5.93 -12.62
C GLU A 140 3.40 -6.30 -12.97
N GLY A 141 4.34 -5.38 -12.74
CA GLY A 141 5.77 -5.60 -12.98
C GLY A 141 6.46 -6.47 -11.93
N SER A 142 5.71 -6.94 -10.92
CA SER A 142 6.20 -7.84 -9.87
C SER A 142 5.86 -9.30 -10.19
N ASP A 143 6.62 -10.27 -9.68
CA ASP A 143 6.29 -11.69 -9.87
C ASP A 143 5.12 -12.13 -8.97
N LEU A 144 3.91 -11.78 -9.44
CA LEU A 144 2.64 -12.10 -8.81
C LEU A 144 2.41 -13.62 -8.65
N LYS A 145 3.12 -14.50 -9.36
CA LYS A 145 3.00 -15.96 -9.20
C LYS A 145 3.50 -16.43 -7.83
N THR A 146 4.46 -15.71 -7.24
CA THR A 146 4.94 -15.97 -5.87
C THR A 146 3.99 -15.44 -4.79
N VAL A 147 3.10 -14.51 -5.14
CA VAL A 147 2.27 -13.74 -4.22
C VAL A 147 0.98 -14.51 -3.88
N ARG A 148 0.94 -15.11 -2.69
CA ARG A 148 -0.21 -15.89 -2.17
C ARG A 148 -1.50 -15.09 -1.93
N ASN A 149 -1.42 -13.77 -1.76
CA ASN A 149 -2.57 -12.89 -1.56
C ASN A 149 -2.31 -11.58 -2.30
N LYS A 150 -3.02 -11.33 -3.40
CA LYS A 150 -2.77 -10.19 -4.28
C LYS A 150 -3.28 -8.88 -3.66
N SER A 151 -4.45 -8.87 -3.01
CA SER A 151 -4.95 -7.71 -2.25
C SER A 151 -3.95 -7.17 -1.23
N ALA A 152 -3.38 -8.06 -0.40
CA ALA A 152 -2.42 -7.70 0.63
C ALA A 152 -1.09 -7.19 0.03
N TYR A 153 -0.71 -7.70 -1.14
CA TYR A 153 0.45 -7.20 -1.87
C TYR A 153 0.19 -5.83 -2.48
N LEU A 154 -0.98 -5.61 -3.12
CA LEU A 154 -1.40 -4.30 -3.62
C LEU A 154 -1.48 -3.28 -2.49
N GLY A 155 -2.08 -3.63 -1.34
CA GLY A 155 -2.06 -2.82 -0.11
C GLY A 155 -0.64 -2.52 0.39
N GLY A 156 0.28 -3.47 0.23
CA GLY A 156 1.70 -3.29 0.50
C GLY A 156 2.38 -2.29 -0.46
N VAL A 157 2.07 -2.34 -1.76
CA VAL A 157 2.53 -1.37 -2.77
C VAL A 157 1.94 0.01 -2.47
N MET A 158 0.62 0.12 -2.29
CA MET A 158 -0.08 1.35 -1.90
C MET A 158 0.50 1.98 -0.62
N THR A 159 0.81 1.17 0.40
CA THR A 159 1.45 1.64 1.64
C THR A 159 2.87 2.18 1.39
N ARG A 160 3.67 1.49 0.56
CA ARG A 160 5.00 1.99 0.15
C ARG A 160 4.90 3.25 -0.71
N PHE A 161 3.85 3.39 -1.51
CA PHE A 161 3.60 4.56 -2.34
C PHE A 161 3.17 5.77 -1.51
N ARG A 162 2.29 5.57 -0.51
CA ARG A 162 1.91 6.60 0.48
C ARG A 162 3.11 7.14 1.24
N ARG A 163 4.06 6.28 1.64
CA ARG A 163 5.36 6.69 2.23
C ARG A 163 6.31 7.43 1.27
N GLN A 164 5.99 7.53 -0.02
CA GLN A 164 6.79 8.19 -1.05
C GLN A 164 6.08 9.41 -1.66
N GLN A 165 4.99 9.90 -1.08
CA GLN A 165 4.26 11.11 -1.54
C GLN A 165 4.96 12.42 -1.15
N GLY A 166 6.29 12.44 -1.14
CA GLY A 166 7.11 13.59 -0.81
C GLY A 166 8.61 13.29 -0.95
N PRO A 167 9.49 14.30 -0.80
CA PRO A 167 10.92 14.07 -0.71
C PRO A 167 11.25 13.10 0.44
N ARG A 168 12.28 12.27 0.24
CA ARG A 168 12.73 11.28 1.24
C ARG A 168 13.13 11.97 2.54
N GLN A 169 12.36 11.70 3.59
CA GLN A 169 12.63 12.17 4.95
C GLN A 169 13.83 11.43 5.56
N HIS A 170 14.45 12.01 6.59
CA HIS A 170 15.41 11.29 7.42
C HIS A 170 14.74 10.08 8.09
N ALA A 171 15.50 9.01 8.37
CA ALA A 171 14.95 7.76 8.88
C ALA A 171 14.09 7.95 10.16
N ASP A 172 14.55 8.78 11.10
CA ASP A 172 13.83 9.07 12.34
C ASP A 172 12.55 9.89 12.12
N VAL A 173 12.59 10.87 11.20
CA VAL A 173 11.42 11.67 10.82
C VAL A 173 10.38 10.77 10.15
N GLN A 174 10.80 9.88 9.24
CA GLN A 174 9.93 8.90 8.63
C GLN A 174 9.35 7.94 9.68
N HIS A 175 10.15 7.48 10.64
CA HIS A 175 9.69 6.61 11.73
C HIS A 175 8.64 7.31 12.61
N ARG A 176 8.81 8.60 12.93
CA ARG A 176 7.82 9.39 13.66
C ARG A 176 6.53 9.60 12.89
N LEU A 177 6.59 9.88 11.58
CA LEU A 177 5.41 9.93 10.72
C LEU A 177 4.70 8.57 10.66
N ASP A 178 5.46 7.48 10.56
CA ASP A 178 4.93 6.11 10.57
C ASP A 178 4.21 5.75 11.88
N LEU A 179 4.70 6.25 13.02
CA LEU A 179 4.02 6.13 14.32
C LEU A 179 2.78 7.01 14.39
N LEU A 180 2.85 8.26 13.92
CA LEU A 180 1.74 9.22 13.88
C LEU A 180 0.54 8.63 13.12
N PHE A 181 0.75 8.12 11.91
CA PHE A 181 -0.33 7.55 11.08
C PHE A 181 -0.96 6.31 11.72
N ARG A 182 -0.16 5.43 12.33
CA ARG A 182 -0.67 4.23 13.02
C ARG A 182 -1.45 4.55 14.30
N THR A 183 -1.07 5.59 15.03
CA THR A 183 -1.58 5.85 16.40
C THR A 183 -2.69 6.91 16.47
N LYS A 184 -2.64 7.95 15.63
CA LYS A 184 -3.55 9.11 15.71
C LYS A 184 -4.71 9.09 14.71
N ARG A 185 -4.93 7.97 13.98
CA ARG A 185 -5.94 7.83 12.91
C ARG A 185 -5.80 8.82 11.74
N ILE A 186 -4.65 9.48 11.61
CA ILE A 186 -4.31 10.34 10.47
C ILE A 186 -3.83 9.46 9.31
N LYS A 187 -4.33 9.71 8.10
CA LYS A 187 -3.83 9.09 6.86
C LYS A 187 -2.67 9.93 6.31
N ALA A 188 -1.78 9.28 5.55
CA ALA A 188 -0.71 9.98 4.83
C ALA A 188 -1.23 11.04 3.83
N SER A 189 -2.47 10.88 3.36
CA SER A 189 -3.20 11.82 2.49
C SER A 189 -3.66 13.12 3.16
N ASP A 190 -3.71 13.16 4.50
CA ASP A 190 -4.21 14.34 5.24
C ASP A 190 -3.14 15.46 5.30
N LEU A 191 -1.89 15.08 5.04
CA LEU A 191 -0.73 15.96 4.89
C LEU A 191 -0.40 16.11 3.40
N ASP A 192 -0.36 17.34 2.90
CA ASP A 192 -0.05 17.66 1.51
C ASP A 192 1.46 17.54 1.21
N MET A 193 1.80 17.56 -0.09
CA MET A 193 3.19 17.57 -0.58
C MET A 193 4.06 18.61 0.15
N ARG A 194 3.50 19.79 0.43
CA ARG A 194 4.19 20.91 1.07
C ARG A 194 4.56 20.64 2.52
N CYS A 195 3.79 19.82 3.24
CA CYS A 195 4.16 19.36 4.57
C CYS A 195 5.44 18.51 4.51
N TYR A 196 5.55 17.59 3.55
CA TYR A 196 6.74 16.75 3.36
C TYR A 196 7.94 17.54 2.83
N GLU A 197 7.74 18.46 1.89
CA GLU A 197 8.77 19.40 1.42
C GLU A 197 9.34 20.24 2.57
N SER A 198 8.46 20.82 3.39
CA SER A 198 8.86 21.68 4.52
C SER A 198 9.58 20.91 5.62
N LEU A 199 9.24 19.63 5.85
CA LEU A 199 10.01 18.75 6.73
C LEU A 199 11.40 18.42 6.16
N ALA A 200 11.50 18.13 4.86
CA ALA A 200 12.77 17.77 4.23
C ALA A 200 13.75 18.96 4.14
N SER A 201 13.26 20.20 4.14
CA SER A 201 14.10 21.40 4.22
C SER A 201 14.63 21.74 5.62
N LEU A 202 14.10 21.10 6.67
CA LEU A 202 14.50 21.36 8.06
C LEU A 202 15.62 20.42 8.52
N PRO A 203 16.51 20.86 9.44
CA PRO A 203 17.46 19.96 10.09
C PRO A 203 16.73 18.82 10.82
N THR A 204 17.25 17.59 10.75
CA THR A 204 16.60 16.38 11.29
C THR A 204 16.03 16.55 12.70
N ALA A 205 16.78 17.14 13.63
CA ALA A 205 16.34 17.34 15.01
C ALA A 205 15.13 18.31 15.12
N VAL A 206 15.06 19.32 14.24
CA VAL A 206 13.92 20.25 14.17
C VAL A 206 12.72 19.54 13.54
N ALA A 207 12.92 18.79 12.45
CA ALA A 207 11.85 18.01 11.80
C ALA A 207 11.24 16.95 12.73
N VAL A 208 12.05 16.23 13.53
CA VAL A 208 11.56 15.31 14.57
C VAL A 208 10.75 16.06 15.63
N ASN A 209 11.25 17.20 16.12
CA ASN A 209 10.54 18.05 17.09
C ASN A 209 9.19 18.58 16.54
N VAL A 210 9.09 18.89 15.24
CA VAL A 210 7.82 19.24 14.59
C VAL A 210 6.83 18.08 14.65
N VAL A 211 7.22 16.86 14.27
CA VAL A 211 6.32 15.70 14.27
C VAL A 211 5.93 15.28 15.69
N ASP A 212 6.86 15.35 16.66
CA ASP A 212 6.59 15.03 18.05
C ASP A 212 5.67 16.09 18.71
N LYS A 213 5.92 17.40 18.51
CA LYS A 213 5.02 18.49 18.96
C LYS A 213 3.65 18.46 18.27
N PHE A 214 3.54 17.93 17.04
CA PHE A 214 2.27 17.75 16.34
C PHE A 214 1.50 16.55 16.88
N SER A 215 2.18 15.40 17.06
CA SER A 215 1.61 14.19 17.66
C SER A 215 1.10 14.44 19.09
N ALA A 216 1.75 15.32 19.84
CA ALA A 216 1.31 15.74 21.18
C ALA A 216 0.02 16.58 21.20
N ARG A 217 -0.54 16.99 20.04
CA ARG A 217 -1.81 17.74 19.98
C ARG A 217 -3.04 16.83 20.00
N GLU A 218 -4.16 17.45 20.36
CA GLU A 218 -5.50 16.95 20.08
C GLU A 218 -5.83 17.24 18.61
N LEU A 219 -6.29 16.20 17.91
CA LEU A 219 -6.39 16.19 16.44
C LEU A 219 -7.82 15.93 15.93
N GLY A 220 -8.79 15.74 16.84
CA GLY A 220 -10.15 15.32 16.50
C GLY A 220 -10.96 16.36 15.72
N ASP A 221 -10.90 17.63 16.11
CA ASP A 221 -11.66 18.73 15.48
C ASP A 221 -10.92 19.40 14.30
N VAL A 222 -9.76 18.85 13.89
CA VAL A 222 -8.86 19.49 12.93
C VAL A 222 -9.36 19.29 11.49
N ARG A 223 -10.21 20.20 11.03
CA ARG A 223 -10.82 20.21 9.68
C ARG A 223 -9.83 20.25 8.51
N ASN A 224 -8.59 20.71 8.73
CA ASN A 224 -7.54 20.75 7.71
C ASN A 224 -6.20 20.41 8.36
N MET A 225 -5.81 19.14 8.24
CA MET A 225 -4.64 18.58 8.93
C MET A 225 -3.33 19.18 8.41
N SER A 226 -3.21 19.37 7.10
CA SER A 226 -2.05 20.04 6.46
C SER A 226 -1.84 21.47 6.97
N ALA A 227 -2.90 22.28 7.04
CA ALA A 227 -2.81 23.66 7.53
C ALA A 227 -2.44 23.71 9.03
N PHE A 228 -2.96 22.78 9.84
CA PHE A 228 -2.61 22.66 11.25
C PHE A 228 -1.15 22.20 11.43
N PHE A 229 -0.71 21.21 10.65
CA PHE A 229 0.68 20.74 10.64
C PHE A 229 1.66 21.87 10.30
N MET A 230 1.38 22.63 9.23
CA MET A 230 2.17 23.80 8.85
C MET A 230 2.12 24.94 9.89
N SER A 231 1.11 24.99 10.75
CA SER A 231 1.07 25.93 11.89
C SER A 231 2.01 25.50 13.03
N VAL A 232 2.09 24.20 13.33
CA VAL A 232 3.05 23.63 14.29
C VAL A 232 4.47 23.79 13.75
N LEU A 233 4.71 23.46 12.47
CA LEU A 233 6.03 23.61 11.83
C LEU A 233 6.57 25.04 11.97
N ARG A 234 5.75 26.06 11.67
CA ARG A 234 6.10 27.48 11.83
C ARG A 234 6.29 27.93 13.27
N ALA A 235 5.73 27.22 14.25
CA ALA A 235 6.02 27.49 15.65
C ALA A 235 7.41 26.96 16.03
N VAL A 236 7.73 25.72 15.68
CA VAL A 236 9.05 25.11 15.99
C VAL A 236 10.19 25.79 15.25
N ASP A 237 9.98 26.18 13.99
CA ASP A 237 10.98 26.93 13.19
C ASP A 237 11.32 28.29 13.84
N LYS A 238 10.30 28.99 14.35
CA LYS A 238 10.51 30.22 15.15
C LYS A 238 11.21 29.95 16.49
N ASP A 239 10.79 28.90 17.22
CA ASP A 239 11.43 28.48 18.47
C ASP A 239 12.93 28.16 18.26
N ALA A 240 13.28 27.64 17.08
CA ALA A 240 14.64 27.27 16.69
C ALA A 240 15.49 28.44 16.15
N GLY A 241 14.95 29.66 16.10
CA GLY A 241 15.66 30.84 15.57
C GLY A 241 15.68 30.93 14.03
N GLY A 242 14.73 30.29 13.35
CA GLY A 242 14.59 30.31 11.89
C GLY A 242 14.53 31.73 11.31
N MET A 243 15.41 32.00 10.33
CA MET A 243 15.50 33.31 9.66
C MET A 243 14.20 33.63 8.90
N PRO A 244 13.60 34.82 9.11
CA PRO A 244 12.35 35.21 8.44
C PRO A 244 12.59 35.60 6.97
N GLY A 245 12.83 34.63 6.09
CA GLY A 245 13.14 34.90 4.69
C GLY A 245 12.86 33.80 3.67
N HIS A 246 12.83 32.51 4.04
CA HIS A 246 12.64 31.42 3.06
C HIS A 246 11.16 31.04 2.88
N MET A 247 10.43 31.83 2.09
CA MET A 247 9.21 31.40 1.40
C MET A 247 9.42 31.48 -0.13
N PRO A 248 8.97 30.50 -0.91
CA PRO A 248 8.85 30.66 -2.35
C PRO A 248 7.85 31.81 -2.67
N PRO A 249 8.00 32.48 -3.82
CA PRO A 249 7.26 33.70 -4.11
C PRO A 249 5.74 33.47 -4.12
N ARG A 250 5.04 34.24 -3.29
CA ARG A 250 3.58 34.39 -3.38
C ARG A 250 3.25 35.14 -4.65
N PHE A 251 2.77 34.42 -5.68
CA PHE A 251 2.17 35.04 -6.85
C PHE A 251 1.01 35.95 -6.42
N GLY A 252 1.17 37.26 -6.64
CA GLY A 252 0.13 38.25 -6.38
C GLY A 252 -0.94 38.23 -7.46
N GLY A 253 -2.21 38.29 -7.06
CA GLY A 253 -3.29 38.65 -7.97
C GLY A 253 -3.21 40.13 -8.35
N PRO A 254 -3.59 40.53 -9.58
CA PRO A 254 -3.75 41.93 -9.96
C PRO A 254 -4.88 42.64 -9.16
N PRO A 255 -4.93 44.00 -9.18
CA PRO A 255 -5.89 44.79 -8.43
C PRO A 255 -7.30 44.84 -9.05
#